data_AF-A0A819NRI4-F1
#
_entry.id   AF-A0A819NRI4-F1
#
_cell.length_a   1.000
_cell.length_b   1.000
_cell.length_c   1.000
_cell.angle_alpha   90.00
_cell.angle_beta   90.00
_cell.angle_gamma   90.00
#
_symmetry.space_group_name_H-M   'P 1'
#
loop_
_entity.id
_entity.type
_entity.pdbx_description
1 polymer ?
#
loop_
_entity_poly.entity_id
_entity_poly.type
_entity_poly.pdbx_seq_one_letter_code
_entity_poly.pdbx_strand_id
1 'polypeptide(L)'
;WDYCSPHGSCSLGKCICYQQYAGEICDKCAENYFNYPTCYPCYQCQNGICQNATCICSDSNRSTGIKCDSCIPPYYGANCLQYPIVKNIDPTTWNDMDEINITIIGDNFNVSNLLNNLIGNQYVICRLQSGSTIYNFYVLMANSTHMIFQISSRIPSSYYDVSVSLTN
;
A
#
# COMPACT_ATOMS: atom_id res chain seq x y z
N TRP A 1 -40.66 -38.42 -12.30
CA TRP A 1 -39.29 -38.42 -12.82
C TRP A 1 -38.44 -37.88 -11.69
N ASP A 2 -37.72 -38.76 -10.99
CA ASP A 2 -37.04 -38.41 -9.73
C ASP A 2 -35.55 -38.20 -10.02
N TYR A 3 -35.24 -37.10 -10.72
CA TYR A 3 -33.86 -36.74 -11.07
C TYR A 3 -33.34 -35.63 -10.15
N CYS A 4 -32.17 -35.86 -9.57
CA CYS A 4 -31.38 -34.85 -8.88
C CYS A 4 -30.06 -34.64 -9.65
N SER A 5 -29.61 -33.39 -9.75
CA SER A 5 -28.25 -33.06 -10.18
C SER A 5 -27.21 -33.72 -9.24
N PRO A 6 -25.94 -33.90 -9.68
CA PRO A 6 -24.88 -34.49 -8.84
C PRO A 6 -24.50 -33.63 -7.61
N HIS A 7 -25.14 -32.48 -7.44
CA HIS A 7 -24.92 -31.50 -6.37
C HIS A 7 -25.86 -31.66 -5.17
N GLY A 8 -26.51 -32.83 -5.05
CA GLY A 8 -27.36 -33.19 -3.93
C GLY A 8 -27.62 -34.69 -3.85
N SER A 9 -28.44 -35.10 -2.89
CA SER A 9 -28.87 -36.48 -2.69
C SER A 9 -30.39 -36.59 -2.68
N CYS A 10 -30.95 -37.72 -3.11
CA CYS A 10 -32.39 -37.95 -3.09
C CYS A 10 -32.83 -38.50 -1.72
N SER A 11 -33.88 -37.92 -1.15
CA SER A 11 -34.53 -38.39 0.08
C SER A 11 -36.04 -38.16 0.00
N LEU A 12 -36.83 -39.23 0.20
CA LEU A 12 -38.30 -39.20 0.18
C LEU A 12 -38.91 -38.51 -1.06
N GLY A 13 -38.30 -38.72 -2.25
CA GLY A 13 -38.78 -38.13 -3.50
C GLY A 13 -38.45 -36.65 -3.69
N LYS A 14 -37.51 -36.10 -2.90
CA LYS A 14 -37.00 -34.73 -3.03
C LYS A 14 -35.48 -34.72 -3.05
N CYS A 15 -34.88 -33.71 -3.69
CA CYS A 15 -33.44 -33.51 -3.65
C CYS A 15 -33.05 -32.67 -2.42
N ILE A 16 -32.03 -33.12 -1.70
CA ILE A 16 -31.36 -32.40 -0.63
C ILE A 16 -30.03 -31.90 -1.19
N CYS A 17 -29.91 -30.60 -1.40
CA CYS A 17 -28.73 -29.99 -2.02
C CYS A 17 -27.57 -29.83 -1.05
N TYR A 18 -26.34 -29.90 -1.56
CA TYR A 18 -25.15 -29.47 -0.81
C TYR A 18 -25.20 -27.95 -0.57
N GLN A 19 -24.51 -27.48 0.48
CA GLN A 19 -24.61 -26.12 1.02
C GLN A 19 -24.55 -24.98 -0.03
N GLN A 20 -23.70 -25.11 -1.04
CA GLN A 20 -23.50 -24.09 -2.08
C GLN A 20 -24.50 -24.16 -3.25
N TYR A 21 -25.39 -25.14 -3.28
CA TYR A 21 -26.38 -25.37 -4.33
C TYR A 21 -27.81 -25.27 -3.79
N ALA A 22 -28.73 -24.91 -4.67
CA ALA A 22 -30.15 -24.77 -4.39
C ALA A 22 -30.96 -25.19 -5.63
N GLY A 23 -32.29 -25.11 -5.52
CA GLY A 23 -33.22 -25.57 -6.56
C GLY A 23 -33.87 -26.90 -6.19
N GLU A 24 -35.00 -27.21 -6.84
CA GLU A 24 -35.74 -28.45 -6.57
C GLU A 24 -34.91 -29.69 -6.90
N ILE A 25 -33.98 -29.56 -7.85
CA ILE A 25 -33.09 -30.62 -8.30
C ILE A 25 -31.60 -30.27 -8.11
N CYS A 26 -31.28 -29.23 -7.33
CA CYS A 26 -29.91 -28.78 -7.07
C CYS A 26 -29.14 -28.31 -8.33
N ASP A 27 -29.83 -27.62 -9.23
CA ASP A 27 -29.34 -27.11 -10.53
C ASP A 27 -29.07 -25.59 -10.55
N LYS A 28 -29.06 -24.94 -9.38
CA LYS A 28 -28.67 -23.53 -9.25
C LYS A 28 -27.79 -23.33 -8.02
N CYS A 29 -27.14 -22.17 -7.92
CA CYS A 29 -26.37 -21.82 -6.73
C CYS A 29 -27.30 -21.38 -5.59
N ALA A 30 -26.87 -21.69 -4.36
CA ALA A 30 -27.47 -21.16 -3.15
C ALA A 30 -27.24 -19.65 -3.03
N GLU A 31 -27.94 -19.00 -2.10
CA GLU A 31 -27.75 -17.58 -1.82
C GLU A 31 -26.29 -17.28 -1.45
N ASN A 32 -25.74 -16.18 -1.98
CA ASN A 32 -24.33 -15.79 -1.87
C ASN A 32 -23.30 -16.71 -2.55
N TYR A 33 -23.76 -17.67 -3.36
CA TYR A 33 -22.92 -18.46 -4.27
C TYR A 33 -23.27 -18.17 -5.73
N PHE A 34 -22.26 -18.24 -6.61
CA PHE A 34 -22.40 -17.82 -8.01
C PHE A 34 -21.65 -18.76 -8.96
N ASN A 35 -21.97 -18.66 -10.27
CA ASN A 35 -21.27 -19.32 -11.39
C ASN A 35 -21.49 -20.86 -11.52
N TYR A 36 -22.75 -21.31 -11.44
CA TYR A 36 -23.12 -22.70 -11.80
C TYR A 36 -22.50 -23.12 -13.16
N PRO A 37 -21.99 -24.36 -13.32
CA PRO A 37 -22.17 -25.55 -12.48
C PRO A 37 -21.27 -25.64 -11.25
N THR A 38 -20.28 -24.75 -11.10
CA THR A 38 -19.43 -24.71 -9.91
C THR A 38 -19.75 -23.48 -9.08
N CYS A 39 -20.54 -23.67 -8.03
CA CYS A 39 -21.00 -22.55 -7.20
C CYS A 39 -19.90 -22.08 -6.24
N TYR A 40 -19.34 -20.90 -6.51
CA TYR A 40 -18.31 -20.26 -5.68
C TYR A 40 -18.93 -19.25 -4.72
N PRO A 41 -18.43 -19.17 -3.46
CA PRO A 41 -18.84 -18.10 -2.56
C PRO A 41 -18.33 -16.75 -3.06
N CYS A 42 -18.88 -15.67 -2.52
CA CYS A 42 -18.34 -14.34 -2.76
C CYS A 42 -16.88 -14.19 -2.27
N TYR A 43 -16.04 -13.47 -3.03
CA TYR A 43 -14.72 -13.10 -2.57
C TYR A 43 -14.79 -12.15 -1.36
N GLN A 44 -13.79 -12.26 -0.49
CA GLN A 44 -13.51 -11.24 0.52
C GLN A 44 -12.84 -10.04 -0.15
N CYS A 45 -13.63 -9.01 -0.41
CA CYS A 45 -13.17 -7.76 -0.99
C CYS A 45 -12.68 -6.82 0.12
N GLN A 46 -11.52 -6.19 -0.04
CA GLN A 46 -10.96 -5.28 0.97
C GLN A 46 -11.56 -3.87 0.82
N ASN A 47 -11.37 -3.24 -0.33
CA ASN A 47 -11.92 -1.90 -0.63
C ASN A 47 -13.01 -1.98 -1.71
N GLY A 48 -13.97 -2.89 -1.54
CA GLY A 48 -14.99 -3.17 -2.55
C GLY A 48 -16.15 -4.00 -2.03
N ILE A 49 -17.13 -4.21 -2.91
CA ILE A 49 -18.25 -5.13 -2.69
C ILE A 49 -18.11 -6.32 -3.63
N CYS A 50 -18.51 -7.50 -3.16
CA CYS A 50 -18.53 -8.67 -4.02
C CYS A 50 -19.85 -8.75 -4.79
N GLN A 51 -19.76 -8.94 -6.10
CA GLN A 51 -20.88 -9.14 -7.01
C GLN A 51 -20.54 -10.28 -7.98
N ASN A 52 -21.42 -11.27 -8.11
CA ASN A 52 -21.23 -12.43 -9.02
C ASN A 52 -19.90 -13.20 -8.80
N ALA A 53 -19.53 -13.39 -7.53
CA ALA A 53 -18.24 -13.96 -7.13
C ALA A 53 -17.00 -13.21 -7.65
N THR A 54 -17.11 -11.91 -7.99
CA THR A 54 -15.98 -11.02 -8.26
C THR A 54 -16.06 -9.77 -7.38
N CYS A 55 -14.95 -9.09 -7.13
CA CYS A 55 -14.99 -7.81 -6.42
C CYS A 55 -15.16 -6.64 -7.39
N ILE A 56 -16.05 -5.73 -7.03
CA ILE A 56 -16.16 -4.40 -7.62
C ILE A 56 -15.61 -3.42 -6.61
N CYS A 57 -14.53 -2.73 -6.97
CA CYS A 57 -13.87 -1.79 -6.08
C CYS A 57 -14.75 -0.56 -5.84
N SER A 58 -14.88 -0.15 -4.59
CA SER A 58 -15.75 0.95 -4.17
C SER A 58 -15.30 2.29 -4.76
N ASP A 59 -13.98 2.48 -4.91
CA ASP A 59 -13.39 3.62 -5.61
C ASP A 59 -12.31 3.11 -6.56
N SER A 60 -12.68 2.93 -7.83
CA SER A 60 -11.78 2.46 -8.89
C SER A 60 -10.64 3.44 -9.22
N ASN A 61 -10.65 4.66 -8.68
CA ASN A 61 -9.53 5.59 -8.79
C ASN A 61 -8.53 5.45 -7.64
N ARG A 62 -8.88 4.73 -6.56
CA ARG A 62 -8.02 4.53 -5.39
C ARG A 62 -7.59 3.09 -5.17
N SER A 63 -8.45 2.12 -5.49
CA SER A 63 -8.18 0.70 -5.29
C SER A 63 -8.32 -0.10 -6.58
N THR A 64 -7.53 -1.16 -6.67
CA THR A 64 -7.43 -2.05 -7.83
C THR A 64 -7.13 -3.48 -7.39
N GLY A 65 -7.09 -4.40 -8.36
CA GLY A 65 -6.91 -5.83 -8.15
C GLY A 65 -8.23 -6.58 -8.02
N ILE A 66 -8.18 -7.91 -8.22
CA ILE A 66 -9.37 -8.77 -8.22
C ILE A 66 -10.10 -8.82 -6.87
N LYS A 67 -9.41 -8.46 -5.78
CA LYS A 67 -9.96 -8.35 -4.42
C LYS A 67 -10.03 -6.91 -3.90
N CYS A 68 -9.70 -5.92 -4.72
CA CYS A 68 -9.58 -4.52 -4.31
C CYS A 68 -8.63 -4.32 -3.11
N ASP A 69 -7.55 -5.10 -3.11
CA ASP A 69 -6.52 -5.18 -2.06
C ASP A 69 -5.26 -4.36 -2.39
N SER A 70 -5.17 -3.83 -3.62
CA SER A 70 -4.07 -3.00 -4.07
C SER A 70 -4.52 -1.55 -4.20
N CYS A 71 -3.65 -0.61 -3.83
CA CYS A 71 -3.94 0.83 -3.98
C CYS A 71 -3.28 1.40 -5.23
N ILE A 72 -3.96 2.33 -5.87
CA ILE A 72 -3.44 3.12 -6.99
C ILE A 72 -2.65 4.29 -6.41
N PRO A 73 -1.40 4.55 -6.82
CA PRO A 73 -0.67 5.75 -6.40
C PRO A 73 -1.47 7.04 -6.68
N PRO A 74 -1.48 8.03 -5.76
CA PRO A 74 -0.66 8.15 -4.56
C PRO A 74 -1.32 7.64 -3.26
N TYR A 75 -2.19 6.63 -3.32
CA TYR A 75 -2.87 6.07 -2.15
C TYR A 75 -2.18 4.80 -1.64
N TYR A 76 -2.18 4.60 -0.32
CA TYR A 76 -1.45 3.53 0.36
C TYR A 76 -2.20 3.03 1.61
N GLY A 77 -1.74 1.90 2.17
CA GLY A 77 -2.29 1.29 3.38
C GLY A 77 -3.59 0.51 3.16
N ALA A 78 -4.17 -0.01 4.26
CA ALA A 78 -5.29 -0.95 4.19
C ALA A 78 -6.56 -0.36 3.54
N ASN A 79 -6.78 0.95 3.69
CA ASN A 79 -7.96 1.67 3.21
C ASN A 79 -7.67 2.60 2.02
N CYS A 80 -6.50 2.45 1.37
CA CYS A 80 -6.04 3.31 0.27
C CYS A 80 -6.24 4.81 0.57
N LEU A 81 -5.62 5.27 1.66
CA LEU A 81 -5.60 6.68 2.06
C LEU A 81 -4.27 7.33 1.66
N GLN A 82 -4.21 8.65 1.68
CA GLN A 82 -2.98 9.41 1.39
C GLN A 82 -2.04 9.37 2.58
N TYR A 83 -1.41 8.22 2.82
CA TYR A 83 -0.34 8.10 3.80
C TYR A 83 1.00 8.54 3.19
N PRO A 84 1.86 9.22 3.97
CA PRO A 84 3.23 9.51 3.53
C PRO A 84 3.99 8.19 3.41
N ILE A 85 4.74 8.02 2.32
CA ILE A 85 5.61 6.84 2.13
C ILE A 85 6.95 7.25 1.53
N VAL A 86 7.99 6.48 1.84
CA VAL A 86 9.29 6.56 1.15
C VAL A 86 9.34 5.47 0.08
N LYS A 87 9.59 5.85 -1.17
CA LYS A 87 9.74 4.93 -2.30
C LYS A 87 11.20 4.62 -2.59
N ASN A 88 12.06 5.64 -2.54
CA ASN A 88 13.48 5.50 -2.81
C ASN A 88 14.30 6.53 -2.02
N ILE A 89 15.54 6.18 -1.73
CA ILE A 89 16.54 7.07 -1.13
C ILE A 89 17.78 6.98 -2.01
N ASP A 90 18.33 8.10 -2.42
CA ASP A 90 19.51 8.18 -3.29
C ASP A 90 20.48 9.24 -2.77
N PRO A 91 21.79 8.98 -2.63
CA PRO A 91 22.46 7.69 -2.82
C PRO A 91 22.26 6.75 -1.63
N THR A 92 22.27 5.43 -1.87
CA THR A 92 22.25 4.40 -0.82
C THR A 92 23.65 3.99 -0.34
N THR A 93 24.69 4.28 -1.11
CA THR A 93 26.10 4.05 -0.75
C THR A 93 26.95 5.21 -1.24
N TRP A 94 28.06 5.51 -0.54
CA TRP A 94 28.89 6.67 -0.87
C TRP A 94 30.38 6.42 -0.66
N ASN A 95 31.18 7.01 -1.55
CA ASN A 95 32.63 7.09 -1.42
C ASN A 95 33.05 8.51 -1.09
N ASP A 96 34.01 8.61 -0.20
CA ASP A 96 34.30 9.73 0.69
C ASP A 96 34.66 11.10 0.03
N MET A 97 34.51 11.35 -1.27
CA MET A 97 35.21 12.47 -1.94
C MET A 97 34.41 13.76 -2.20
N ASP A 98 33.07 13.78 -2.08
CA ASP A 98 32.25 14.92 -2.49
C ASP A 98 31.18 15.36 -1.46
N GLU A 99 30.64 16.57 -1.64
CA GLU A 99 29.48 17.13 -0.91
C GLU A 99 28.24 16.25 -1.14
N ILE A 100 27.64 15.74 -0.06
CA ILE A 100 26.58 14.72 -0.13
C ILE A 100 25.20 15.38 -0.11
N ASN A 101 24.46 15.18 -1.19
CA ASN A 101 23.02 15.46 -1.25
C ASN A 101 22.24 14.15 -1.22
N ILE A 102 21.45 13.95 -0.17
CA ILE A 102 20.53 12.82 -0.02
C ILE A 102 19.17 13.24 -0.56
N THR A 103 18.71 12.56 -1.60
CA THR A 103 17.39 12.70 -2.19
C THR A 103 16.48 11.59 -1.67
N ILE A 104 15.39 11.98 -1.00
CA ILE A 104 14.30 11.10 -0.60
C ILE A 104 13.16 11.30 -1.59
N ILE A 105 12.77 10.21 -2.26
CA ILE A 105 11.65 10.16 -3.20
C ILE A 105 10.52 9.38 -2.55
N GLY A 106 9.31 9.94 -2.61
CA GLY A 106 8.12 9.31 -2.06
C GLY A 106 6.86 10.03 -2.48
N ASP A 107 5.79 9.80 -1.73
CA ASP A 107 4.50 10.45 -1.95
C ASP A 107 3.94 11.00 -0.63
N ASN A 108 3.09 12.01 -0.74
CA ASN A 108 2.33 12.62 0.35
C ASN A 108 3.17 13.16 1.52
N PHE A 109 4.41 13.61 1.26
CA PHE A 109 5.21 14.24 2.30
C PHE A 109 4.58 15.55 2.78
N ASN A 110 4.40 15.67 4.10
CA ASN A 110 3.97 16.92 4.72
C ASN A 110 5.18 17.83 4.98
N VAL A 111 5.36 18.82 4.11
CA VAL A 111 6.52 19.72 4.15
C VAL A 111 6.18 21.13 4.64
N SER A 112 4.94 21.39 5.06
CA SER A 112 4.50 22.73 5.46
C SER A 112 5.36 23.32 6.60
N ASN A 113 5.72 22.49 7.58
CA ASN A 113 6.60 22.89 8.69
C ASN A 113 8.04 23.16 8.24
N LEU A 114 8.51 22.50 7.18
CA LEU A 114 9.83 22.75 6.61
C LEU A 114 9.84 24.07 5.84
N LEU A 115 8.82 24.31 5.01
CA LEU A 115 8.69 25.52 4.20
C LEU A 115 8.57 26.81 5.03
N ASN A 116 7.86 26.78 6.16
CA ASN A 116 7.73 27.94 7.04
C ASN A 116 9.06 28.36 7.70
N ASN A 117 10.01 27.43 7.85
CA ASN A 117 11.29 27.67 8.52
C ASN A 117 12.46 27.87 7.53
N LEU A 118 12.22 27.78 6.21
CA LEU A 118 13.23 27.98 5.17
C LEU A 118 13.50 29.45 4.82
N ILE A 119 12.82 30.40 5.47
CA ILE A 119 13.04 31.84 5.28
C ILE A 119 14.33 32.25 6.02
N GLY A 120 15.50 32.10 5.39
CA GLY A 120 16.77 32.60 5.96
C GLY A 120 18.07 31.80 5.71
N ASN A 121 18.07 30.84 4.78
CA ASN A 121 19.16 29.87 4.49
C ASN A 121 19.24 28.70 5.49
N GLN A 122 19.23 27.49 4.91
CA GLN A 122 19.62 26.21 5.54
C GLN A 122 18.91 25.87 6.88
N TYR A 123 17.67 25.36 6.81
CA TYR A 123 16.98 24.80 7.98
C TYR A 123 17.64 23.48 8.42
N VAL A 124 18.23 23.49 9.62
CA VAL A 124 18.84 22.29 10.23
C VAL A 124 17.74 21.38 10.76
N ILE A 125 17.51 20.25 10.11
CA ILE A 125 16.51 19.25 10.55
C ILE A 125 17.03 18.33 11.63
N CYS A 126 18.34 18.10 11.66
CA CYS A 126 18.99 17.20 12.60
C CYS A 126 20.44 17.61 12.81
N ARG A 127 20.91 17.42 14.04
CA ARG A 127 22.32 17.52 14.41
C ARG A 127 22.77 16.18 14.95
N LEU A 128 23.76 15.58 14.31
CA LEU A 128 24.43 14.38 14.81
C LEU A 128 25.80 14.78 15.35
N GLN A 129 26.17 14.26 16.52
CA GLN A 129 27.49 14.46 17.11
C GLN A 129 28.21 13.10 17.22
N SER A 130 29.40 13.01 16.64
CA SER A 130 30.29 11.85 16.79
C SER A 130 31.67 12.34 17.27
N GLY A 131 31.99 12.03 18.52
CA GLY A 131 33.15 12.63 19.21
C GLY A 131 33.02 14.16 19.29
N SER A 132 34.02 14.86 18.74
CA SER A 132 34.06 16.33 18.68
C SER A 132 33.46 16.90 17.38
N THR A 133 33.07 16.06 16.43
CA THR A 133 32.55 16.49 15.13
C THR A 133 31.03 16.57 15.16
N ILE A 134 30.48 17.69 14.71
CA ILE A 134 29.04 17.92 14.56
C ILE A 134 28.70 17.89 13.06
N TYR A 135 27.70 17.09 12.71
CA TYR A 135 27.11 17.00 11.37
C TYR A 135 25.72 17.60 11.40
N ASN A 136 25.53 18.71 10.68
CA ASN A 136 24.22 19.32 10.48
C ASN A 136 23.62 18.81 9.17
N PHE A 137 22.33 18.48 9.20
CA PHE A 137 21.56 18.13 8.01
C PHE A 137 20.67 19.30 7.65
N TYR A 138 20.89 19.87 6.47
CA TYR A 138 20.14 20.99 5.94
C TYR A 138 19.13 20.53 4.91
N VAL A 139 17.94 21.10 4.91
CA VAL A 139 17.01 20.92 3.78
C VAL A 139 17.38 21.90 2.68
N LEU A 140 17.65 21.37 1.48
CA LEU A 140 17.85 22.18 0.27
C LEU A 140 16.52 22.45 -0.43
N MET A 141 15.70 21.41 -0.57
CA MET A 141 14.35 21.52 -1.13
C MET A 141 13.45 20.44 -0.54
N ALA A 142 12.17 20.75 -0.38
CA ALA A 142 11.17 19.81 0.08
C ALA A 142 9.82 20.13 -0.58
N ASN A 143 9.19 19.12 -1.16
CA ASN A 143 7.83 19.15 -1.66
C ASN A 143 7.12 17.82 -1.30
N SER A 144 5.89 17.64 -1.77
CA SER A 144 5.09 16.46 -1.43
C SER A 144 5.62 15.13 -1.98
N THR A 145 6.62 15.13 -2.86
CA THR A 145 7.18 13.91 -3.47
C THR A 145 8.70 13.78 -3.39
N HIS A 146 9.42 14.89 -3.17
CA HIS A 146 10.87 14.94 -3.13
C HIS A 146 11.35 15.80 -1.96
N MET A 147 12.34 15.28 -1.23
CA MET A 147 13.10 16.05 -0.25
C MET A 147 14.59 15.85 -0.51
N ILE A 148 15.36 16.94 -0.54
CA ILE A 148 16.81 16.89 -0.70
C ILE A 148 17.46 17.49 0.54
N PHE A 149 18.37 16.72 1.13
CA PHE A 149 19.12 17.08 2.32
C PHE A 149 20.60 17.16 2.02
N GLN A 150 21.28 18.14 2.60
CA GLN A 150 22.72 18.34 2.50
C GLN A 150 23.37 18.19 3.86
N ILE A 151 24.54 17.58 3.91
CA ILE A 151 25.31 17.40 5.15
C ILE A 151 26.42 18.45 5.24
N SER A 152 26.57 19.09 6.40
CA SER A 152 27.51 20.20 6.62
C SER A 152 29.01 19.84 6.55
N SER A 153 29.34 18.55 6.61
CA SER A 153 30.72 18.08 6.76
C SER A 153 30.89 16.68 6.18
N ARG A 154 32.08 16.41 5.64
CA ARG A 154 32.51 15.09 5.17
C ARG A 154 32.48 14.12 6.36
N ILE A 155 31.84 12.96 6.17
CA ILE A 155 31.73 11.95 7.23
C ILE A 155 32.85 10.92 7.00
N PRO A 156 33.87 10.81 7.89
CA PRO A 156 35.14 10.10 7.65
C PRO A 156 35.04 8.56 7.75
N SER A 157 33.96 7.96 7.24
CA SER A 157 33.76 6.50 7.18
C SER A 157 33.51 6.11 5.73
N SER A 158 33.95 4.91 5.39
CA SER A 158 33.77 4.32 4.07
C SER A 158 32.38 3.74 3.82
N TYR A 159 31.47 3.74 4.81
CA TYR A 159 30.15 3.14 4.66
C TYR A 159 29.11 3.72 5.64
N TYR A 160 27.93 4.03 5.11
CA TYR A 160 26.75 4.49 5.86
C TYR A 160 25.47 3.92 5.24
N ASP A 161 24.52 3.54 6.08
CA ASP A 161 23.15 3.26 5.67
C ASP A 161 22.23 4.42 6.08
N VAL A 162 21.48 4.94 5.11
CA VAL A 162 20.47 5.96 5.36
C VAL A 162 19.12 5.28 5.49
N SER A 163 18.48 5.45 6.64
CA SER A 163 17.10 5.02 6.86
C SER A 163 16.23 6.22 7.22
N VAL A 164 14.99 6.19 6.74
CA VAL A 164 14.02 7.26 6.95
C VAL A 164 12.79 6.60 7.54
N SER A 165 12.37 7.10 8.70
CA SER A 165 11.11 6.71 9.32
C SER A 165 10.14 7.87 9.22
N LEU A 166 8.91 7.57 8.80
CA LEU A 166 7.82 8.52 8.80
C LEU A 166 7.02 8.26 10.07
N THR A 167 6.83 9.30 10.87
CA THR A 167 5.88 9.26 11.99
C THR A 167 4.50 9.65 11.45
N ASN A 168 3.50 8.82 11.73
CA ASN A 168 2.09 9.14 11.46
C ASN A 168 1.55 10.11 12.50
#